data_AF-A0A843YXG5-F1
#
_entry.id   AF-A0A843YXG5-F1
#
_cell.length_a   1.000
_cell.length_b   1.000
_cell.length_c   1.000
_cell.angle_alpha   90.00
_cell.angle_beta   90.00
_cell.angle_gamma   90.00
#
_symmetry.space_group_name_H-M   'P 1'
#
loop_
_entity.id
_entity.type
_entity.pdbx_description
1 polymer ?
#
loop_
_entity_poly.entity_id
_entity_poly.type
_entity_poly.pdbx_seq_one_letter_code
_entity_poly.pdbx_strand_id
1 'polypeptide(L)'
;MERVTARIEKNPSNPTWSILCDRWDALIASAQAADAEYQSGVAFSRNEREAWSNIEKVGNSANAIQVVTAMLAMYLMRNDCPHQFKSEEGFDRQLVRRLRALAPHYSGEYYDLHTGKTKRVYRDTRPRTAVILTKLIKDTFGAAGLVVARLEQQEINKRQNDQKALQEALHALA
;
A
#
# COMPACT_ATOMS: atom_id res chain seq x y z
N MET A 1 0.37 -2.64 9.78
CA MET A 1 -0.90 -1.91 9.51
C MET A 1 -1.45 -1.29 10.77
N GLU A 2 -1.36 -1.96 11.92
CA GLU A 2 -1.83 -1.48 13.24
C GLU A 2 -1.48 -0.02 13.56
N ARG A 3 -0.25 0.43 13.31
CA ARG A 3 0.13 1.83 13.57
C ARG A 3 -0.66 2.85 12.74
N VAL A 4 -0.93 2.55 11.47
CA VAL A 4 -1.75 3.42 10.62
C VAL A 4 -3.19 3.41 11.13
N THR A 5 -3.72 2.23 11.46
CA THR A 5 -5.05 2.07 12.03
C THR A 5 -5.20 2.91 13.31
N ALA A 6 -4.25 2.78 14.25
CA ALA A 6 -4.24 3.57 15.48
C ALA A 6 -4.17 5.09 15.21
N ARG A 7 -3.45 5.51 14.17
CA ARG A 7 -3.38 6.92 13.78
C ARG A 7 -4.72 7.44 13.21
N ILE A 8 -5.38 6.64 12.39
CA ILE A 8 -6.71 6.94 11.85
C ILE A 8 -7.72 7.03 13.01
N GLU A 9 -7.70 6.06 13.93
CA GLU A 9 -8.56 6.03 15.13
C GLU A 9 -8.28 7.21 16.08
N LYS A 10 -7.03 7.65 16.19
CA LYS A 10 -6.64 8.85 16.96
C LYS A 10 -7.16 10.15 16.32
N ASN A 11 -7.38 10.17 15.01
CA ASN A 11 -7.78 11.37 14.26
C ASN A 11 -8.91 11.06 13.26
N PRO A 12 -10.07 10.54 13.71
CA PRO A 12 -11.07 9.96 12.82
C PRO A 12 -11.74 11.01 11.92
N SER A 13 -11.85 12.25 12.41
CA SER A 13 -12.43 13.39 11.69
C SER A 13 -11.47 14.10 10.74
N ASN A 14 -10.22 13.65 10.63
CA ASN A 14 -9.26 14.31 9.73
C ASN A 14 -9.67 14.05 8.27
N PRO A 15 -9.87 15.11 7.45
CA PRO A 15 -10.36 14.98 6.07
C PRO A 15 -9.38 14.22 5.16
N THR A 16 -8.12 14.05 5.56
CA THR A 16 -7.13 13.28 4.81
C THR A 16 -7.63 11.86 4.51
N TRP A 17 -8.34 11.21 5.45
CA TRP A 17 -8.78 9.83 5.27
C TRP A 17 -9.87 9.70 4.22
N SER A 18 -10.89 10.58 4.27
CA SER A 18 -11.93 10.60 3.25
C SER A 18 -11.35 10.95 1.89
N ILE A 19 -10.49 11.97 1.80
CA ILE A 19 -9.83 12.35 0.53
C ILE A 19 -9.04 11.19 -0.07
N LEU A 20 -8.35 10.40 0.75
CA LEU A 20 -7.61 9.23 0.26
C LEU A 20 -8.52 8.09 -0.19
N CYS A 21 -9.65 7.87 0.48
CA CYS A 21 -10.68 6.95 0.03
C CYS A 21 -11.31 7.41 -1.29
N ASP A 22 -11.69 8.68 -1.39
CA ASP A 22 -12.28 9.26 -2.60
C ASP A 22 -11.33 9.16 -3.80
N ARG A 23 -10.02 9.39 -3.58
CA ARG A 23 -9.00 9.21 -4.61
C ARG A 23 -8.87 7.76 -5.06
N TRP A 24 -9.00 6.81 -4.14
CA TRP A 24 -9.00 5.38 -4.48
C TRP A 24 -10.25 5.01 -5.28
N ASP A 25 -11.42 5.50 -4.89
CA ASP A 25 -12.67 5.25 -5.60
C ASP A 25 -12.66 5.87 -7.01
N ALA A 26 -12.08 7.07 -7.16
CA ALA A 26 -11.84 7.68 -8.47
C ALA A 26 -10.90 6.85 -9.36
N LEU A 27 -9.88 6.20 -8.76
CA LEU A 27 -8.98 5.31 -9.48
C LEU A 27 -9.70 4.03 -9.93
N ILE A 28 -10.60 3.48 -9.11
CA ILE A 28 -11.48 2.35 -9.51
C ILE A 28 -12.39 2.77 -10.66
N ALA A 29 -13.05 3.93 -10.57
CA ALA A 29 -13.89 4.43 -11.64
C ALA A 29 -13.12 4.60 -12.96
N SER A 30 -11.87 5.07 -12.89
CA SER A 30 -10.98 5.16 -14.05
C SER A 30 -10.65 3.78 -14.64
N ALA A 31 -10.44 2.76 -13.78
CA ALA A 31 -10.21 1.39 -14.23
C ALA A 31 -11.44 0.80 -14.94
N GLN A 32 -12.64 1.04 -14.41
CA GLN A 32 -13.90 0.61 -15.02
C GLN A 32 -14.15 1.29 -16.37
N ALA A 33 -13.85 2.60 -16.46
CA ALA A 33 -13.94 3.34 -17.72
C ALA A 33 -12.96 2.78 -18.78
N ALA A 34 -11.72 2.48 -18.38
CA ALA A 34 -10.73 1.87 -19.26
C ALA A 34 -11.14 0.47 -19.76
N ASP A 35 -11.80 -0.35 -18.92
CA ASP A 35 -12.34 -1.63 -19.37
C ASP A 35 -13.49 -1.43 -20.36
N ALA A 36 -14.42 -0.50 -20.09
CA ALA A 36 -15.50 -0.18 -21.03
C ALA A 36 -14.98 0.29 -22.40
N GLU A 37 -13.95 1.15 -22.43
CA GLU A 37 -13.27 1.57 -23.66
C GLU A 37 -12.66 0.37 -24.39
N TYR A 38 -12.00 -0.53 -23.67
CA TYR A 38 -11.43 -1.74 -24.27
C TYR A 38 -12.53 -2.65 -24.87
N GLN A 39 -13.65 -2.84 -24.17
CA GLN A 39 -14.80 -3.61 -24.71
C GLN A 39 -15.44 -2.96 -25.93
N SER A 40 -15.35 -1.63 -26.05
CA SER A 40 -15.84 -0.88 -27.22
C SER A 40 -14.92 -0.99 -28.45
N GLY A 41 -13.77 -1.65 -28.33
CA GLY A 41 -12.82 -1.87 -29.43
C GLY A 41 -11.62 -0.93 -29.46
N VAL A 42 -11.45 -0.07 -28.44
CA VAL A 42 -10.27 0.78 -28.31
C VAL A 42 -9.05 -0.10 -28.00
N ALA A 43 -7.95 0.13 -28.71
CA ALA A 43 -6.71 -0.63 -28.52
C ALA A 43 -5.97 -0.17 -27.26
N PHE A 44 -5.64 -1.12 -26.38
CA PHE A 44 -4.79 -0.92 -25.22
C PHE A 44 -3.55 -1.79 -25.30
N SER A 45 -2.43 -1.33 -24.73
CA SER A 45 -1.31 -2.25 -24.54
C SER A 45 -1.68 -3.34 -23.53
N ARG A 46 -1.13 -4.54 -23.70
CA ARG A 46 -1.36 -5.66 -22.77
C ARG A 46 -1.04 -5.31 -21.32
N ASN A 47 -0.03 -4.47 -21.10
CA ASN A 47 0.43 -4.10 -19.77
C ASN A 47 -0.51 -3.08 -19.10
N GLU A 48 -1.04 -2.11 -19.86
CA GLU A 48 -2.04 -1.16 -19.36
C GLU A 48 -3.34 -1.88 -18.99
N ARG A 49 -3.81 -2.76 -19.88
CA ARG A 49 -5.01 -3.57 -19.63
C ARG A 49 -4.86 -4.46 -18.40
N GLU A 50 -3.68 -5.05 -18.22
CA GLU A 50 -3.38 -5.81 -17.01
C GLU A 50 -3.35 -4.89 -15.77
N ALA A 51 -2.80 -3.68 -15.85
CA ALA A 51 -2.75 -2.75 -14.73
C ALA A 51 -4.16 -2.31 -14.29
N TRP A 52 -5.02 -1.90 -15.23
CA TRP A 52 -6.41 -1.52 -14.93
C TRP A 52 -7.19 -2.68 -14.32
N SER A 53 -7.06 -3.88 -14.89
CA SER A 53 -7.66 -5.09 -14.31
C SER A 53 -7.15 -5.40 -12.88
N ASN A 54 -5.91 -4.99 -12.54
CA ASN A 54 -5.41 -5.11 -11.16
C ASN A 54 -6.05 -4.13 -10.20
N ILE A 55 -6.27 -2.88 -10.61
CA ILE A 55 -6.99 -1.91 -9.78
C ILE A 55 -8.42 -2.37 -9.54
N GLU A 56 -9.13 -2.75 -10.59
CA GLU A 56 -10.53 -3.17 -10.52
C GLU A 56 -10.71 -4.38 -9.59
N LYS A 57 -9.89 -5.43 -9.73
CA LYS A 57 -9.99 -6.61 -8.86
C LYS A 57 -9.72 -6.30 -7.39
N VAL A 58 -8.80 -5.38 -7.11
CA VAL A 58 -8.55 -4.93 -5.74
C VAL A 58 -9.75 -4.15 -5.22
N GLY A 59 -10.33 -3.24 -6.02
CA GLY A 59 -11.54 -2.51 -5.66
C GLY A 59 -12.73 -3.41 -5.36
N ASN A 60 -12.86 -4.53 -6.08
CA ASN A 60 -13.91 -5.53 -5.83
C ASN A 60 -13.65 -6.43 -4.61
N SER A 61 -12.41 -6.45 -4.09
CA SER A 61 -12.00 -7.40 -3.04
C SER A 61 -11.72 -6.74 -1.69
N ALA A 62 -11.38 -5.46 -1.66
CA ALA A 62 -10.98 -4.74 -0.45
C ALA A 62 -11.65 -3.38 -0.39
N ASN A 63 -12.05 -2.96 0.81
CA ASN A 63 -12.65 -1.64 1.00
C ASN A 63 -11.57 -0.54 0.89
N ALA A 64 -12.00 0.70 0.59
CA ALA A 64 -11.08 1.82 0.39
C ALA A 64 -10.16 2.05 1.59
N ILE A 65 -10.69 1.97 2.81
CA ILE A 65 -9.91 2.19 4.03
C ILE A 65 -8.84 1.12 4.26
N GLN A 66 -9.07 -0.14 3.89
CA GLN A 66 -8.06 -1.21 3.92
C GLN A 66 -6.94 -0.92 2.94
N VAL A 67 -7.28 -0.46 1.72
CA VAL A 67 -6.28 -0.09 0.70
C VAL A 67 -5.45 1.09 1.19
N VAL A 68 -6.08 2.16 1.66
CA VAL A 68 -5.41 3.33 2.25
C VAL A 68 -4.46 2.90 3.37
N THR A 69 -4.96 2.11 4.31
CA THR A 69 -4.17 1.62 5.46
C THR A 69 -2.97 0.81 5.00
N ALA A 70 -3.16 -0.10 4.04
CA ALA A 70 -2.08 -0.92 3.51
C ALA A 70 -1.03 -0.08 2.77
N MET A 71 -1.43 0.89 1.96
CA MET A 71 -0.52 1.74 1.20
C MET A 71 0.28 2.66 2.14
N LEU A 72 -0.37 3.34 3.08
CA LEU A 72 0.32 4.17 4.08
C LEU A 72 1.28 3.34 4.95
N ALA A 73 0.92 2.11 5.30
CA ALA A 73 1.78 1.21 6.06
C ALA A 73 3.07 0.85 5.29
N MET A 74 3.01 0.73 3.95
CA MET A 74 4.21 0.53 3.14
C MET A 74 5.16 1.72 3.22
N TYR A 75 4.64 2.95 3.18
CA TYR A 75 5.47 4.15 3.34
C TYR A 75 6.08 4.27 4.73
N LEU A 76 5.35 3.90 5.78
CA LEU A 76 5.91 3.80 7.14
C LEU A 76 7.04 2.80 7.20
N MET A 77 6.84 1.59 6.66
CA MET A 77 7.87 0.56 6.61
C MET A 77 9.12 1.03 5.86
N ARG A 78 8.95 1.77 4.76
CA ARG A 78 10.06 2.37 4.01
C ARG A 78 10.85 3.38 4.86
N ASN A 79 10.15 4.19 5.65
CA ASN A 79 10.78 5.19 6.51
C ASN A 79 11.51 4.54 7.70
N ASP A 80 10.86 3.57 8.36
CA ASP A 80 11.37 2.96 9.58
C ASP A 80 12.48 1.94 9.31
N CYS A 81 12.45 1.31 8.13
CA CYS A 81 13.35 0.22 7.76
C CYS A 81 13.89 0.40 6.33
N PRO A 82 14.61 1.48 6.03
CA PRO A 82 15.04 1.78 4.66
C PRO A 82 15.92 0.67 4.07
N HIS A 83 16.73 -0.01 4.89
CA HIS A 83 17.59 -1.12 4.46
C HIS A 83 16.84 -2.36 3.95
N GLN A 84 15.55 -2.50 4.26
CA GLN A 84 14.73 -3.60 3.73
C GLN A 84 14.41 -3.40 2.23
N PHE A 85 14.57 -2.19 1.71
CA PHE A 85 14.37 -1.86 0.30
C PHE A 85 15.72 -1.46 -0.32
N LYS A 86 16.33 -2.37 -1.07
CA LYS A 86 17.64 -2.14 -1.72
C LYS A 86 17.67 -0.94 -2.67
N SER A 87 16.53 -0.59 -3.26
CA SER A 87 16.38 0.53 -4.18
C SER A 87 14.93 1.03 -4.19
N GLU A 88 14.69 2.17 -4.84
CA GLU A 88 13.33 2.68 -5.04
C GLU A 88 12.49 1.70 -5.87
N GLU A 89 13.04 1.10 -6.92
CA GLU A 89 12.34 0.07 -7.71
C GLU A 89 12.02 -1.17 -6.87
N GLY A 90 12.88 -1.48 -5.88
CA GLY A 90 12.63 -2.52 -4.89
C GLY A 90 11.39 -2.22 -4.04
N PHE A 91 11.26 -0.98 -3.57
CA PHE A 91 10.08 -0.51 -2.85
C PHE A 91 8.83 -0.56 -3.76
N ASP A 92 8.94 -0.07 -4.99
CA ASP A 92 7.85 -0.01 -5.96
C ASP A 92 7.25 -1.40 -6.24
N ARG A 93 8.11 -2.41 -6.42
CA ARG A 93 7.66 -3.80 -6.57
C ARG A 93 6.92 -4.32 -5.34
N GLN A 94 7.39 -3.98 -4.14
CA GLN A 94 6.73 -4.40 -2.90
C GLN A 94 5.41 -3.67 -2.68
N LEU A 95 5.31 -2.40 -3.09
CA LEU A 95 4.08 -1.63 -3.06
C LEU A 95 3.01 -2.27 -3.95
N VAL A 96 3.37 -2.63 -5.18
CA VAL A 96 2.48 -3.36 -6.11
C VAL A 96 2.09 -4.73 -5.56
N ARG A 97 3.06 -5.50 -5.02
CA ARG A 97 2.78 -6.81 -4.40
C ARG A 97 1.81 -6.68 -3.23
N ARG A 98 1.98 -5.66 -2.38
CA ARG A 98 1.11 -5.43 -1.24
C ARG A 98 -0.31 -5.07 -1.68
N LEU A 99 -0.46 -4.21 -2.69
CA LEU A 99 -1.76 -3.87 -3.25
C LEU A 99 -2.46 -5.12 -3.80
N ARG A 100 -1.77 -5.89 -4.63
CA ARG A 100 -2.33 -7.11 -5.25
C ARG A 100 -2.70 -8.18 -4.23
N ALA A 101 -1.97 -8.27 -3.11
CA ALA A 101 -2.26 -9.21 -2.04
C ALA A 101 -3.60 -8.93 -1.33
N LEU A 102 -4.20 -7.76 -1.53
CA LEU A 102 -5.55 -7.45 -1.03
C LEU A 102 -6.66 -8.14 -1.84
N ALA A 103 -6.36 -8.66 -3.03
CA ALA A 103 -7.30 -9.42 -3.85
C ALA A 103 -6.93 -10.92 -3.92
N PRO A 104 -7.86 -11.84 -3.61
CA PRO A 104 -7.59 -13.28 -3.61
C PRO A 104 -7.34 -13.85 -5.02
N HIS A 105 -7.76 -13.16 -6.08
CA HIS A 105 -7.68 -13.66 -7.47
C HIS A 105 -6.26 -13.71 -8.06
N TYR A 106 -5.25 -13.22 -7.34
CA TYR A 106 -3.86 -13.24 -7.81
C TYR A 106 -3.05 -14.42 -7.32
N SER A 107 -3.65 -15.28 -6.51
CA SER A 107 -3.09 -16.58 -6.19
C SER A 107 -3.57 -17.65 -7.17
N GLY A 108 -2.63 -18.35 -7.79
CA GLY A 108 -2.84 -19.71 -8.25
C GLY A 108 -2.60 -20.70 -7.12
N GLU A 109 -3.00 -21.94 -7.34
CA GLU A 109 -2.74 -23.04 -6.42
C GLU A 109 -2.08 -24.17 -7.19
N TYR A 110 -1.09 -24.84 -6.59
CA TYR A 110 -0.55 -26.09 -7.11
C TYR A 110 -0.53 -27.13 -6.00
N TYR A 111 -0.82 -28.37 -6.38
CA TYR A 111 -0.72 -29.49 -5.46
C TYR A 111 0.74 -29.94 -5.37
N ASP A 112 1.32 -29.87 -4.18
CA ASP A 112 2.67 -30.36 -3.93
C ASP A 112 2.59 -31.86 -3.57
N LEU A 113 2.93 -32.71 -4.55
CA LEU A 113 2.90 -34.16 -4.42
C LEU A 113 3.84 -34.71 -3.33
N HIS A 114 4.87 -33.97 -2.93
CA HIS A 114 5.83 -34.40 -1.92
C HIS A 114 5.32 -34.11 -0.50
N THR A 115 4.62 -33.00 -0.31
CA THR A 115 4.05 -32.60 0.99
C THR A 115 2.57 -32.97 1.17
N GLY A 116 1.91 -33.40 0.10
CA GLY A 116 0.47 -33.72 0.07
C GLY A 116 -0.46 -32.50 0.26
N LYS A 117 0.07 -31.28 0.16
CA LYS A 117 -0.64 -30.03 0.45
C LYS A 117 -0.79 -29.16 -0.79
N THR A 118 -1.92 -28.48 -0.90
CA THR A 118 -2.13 -27.42 -1.88
C THR A 118 -1.38 -26.16 -1.43
N LYS A 119 -0.47 -25.67 -2.26
CA LYS A 119 0.31 -24.44 -2.02
C LYS A 119 -0.19 -23.31 -2.88
N ARG A 120 -0.37 -22.14 -2.25
CA ARG A 120 -0.83 -20.92 -2.90
C ARG A 120 0.37 -20.13 -3.47
N VAL A 121 0.37 -19.86 -4.78
CA VAL A 121 1.44 -19.15 -5.49
C VAL A 121 0.89 -17.90 -6.12
N TYR A 122 1.50 -16.75 -5.87
CA TYR A 122 1.13 -15.52 -6.55
C TYR A 122 1.84 -15.44 -7.89
N ARG A 123 1.09 -15.25 -8.98
CA ARG A 123 1.71 -14.96 -10.27
C ARG A 123 2.38 -13.59 -10.20
N ASP A 124 3.68 -13.55 -10.50
CA ASP A 124 4.42 -12.29 -10.59
C ASP A 124 3.82 -11.40 -11.69
N THR A 125 3.73 -10.10 -11.40
CA THR A 125 3.27 -9.09 -12.35
C THR A 125 4.34 -8.88 -13.42
N ARG A 126 3.93 -8.65 -14.68
CA ARG A 126 4.87 -8.25 -15.74
C ARG A 126 5.60 -6.97 -15.33
N PRO A 127 6.91 -6.82 -15.60
CA PRO A 127 7.67 -5.65 -15.16
C PRO A 127 7.06 -4.31 -15.59
N ARG A 128 6.62 -4.19 -16.85
CA ARG A 128 5.98 -2.97 -17.37
C ARG A 128 4.63 -2.69 -16.71
N THR A 129 3.82 -3.72 -16.46
CA THR A 129 2.57 -3.59 -15.71
C THR A 129 2.83 -3.09 -14.28
N ALA A 130 3.89 -3.59 -13.62
CA ALA A 130 4.26 -3.14 -12.28
C ALA A 130 4.67 -1.66 -12.26
N VAL A 131 5.35 -1.17 -13.30
CA VAL A 131 5.69 0.27 -13.43
C VAL A 131 4.43 1.12 -13.54
N ILE A 132 3.47 0.72 -14.38
CA ILE A 132 2.19 1.44 -14.54
C ILE A 132 1.41 1.46 -13.22
N LEU A 133 1.28 0.30 -12.56
CA LEU A 133 0.62 0.20 -11.25
C LEU A 133 1.30 1.08 -10.20
N THR A 134 2.63 1.05 -10.14
CA THR A 134 3.39 1.88 -9.20
C THR A 134 3.07 3.36 -9.40
N LYS A 135 3.06 3.83 -10.66
CA LYS A 135 2.71 5.22 -10.98
C LYS A 135 1.32 5.58 -10.45
N LEU A 136 0.30 4.79 -10.79
CA LEU A 136 -1.08 5.01 -10.32
C LEU A 136 -1.16 5.06 -8.78
N ILE A 137 -0.48 4.13 -8.10
CA ILE A 137 -0.48 4.07 -6.63
C ILE A 137 0.25 5.28 -6.02
N LYS A 138 1.41 5.67 -6.57
CA LYS A 138 2.18 6.83 -6.09
C LYS A 138 1.42 8.13 -6.31
N ASP A 139 0.77 8.30 -7.46
CA ASP A 139 -0.05 9.48 -7.76
C ASP A 139 -1.24 9.59 -6.78
N THR A 140 -1.80 8.45 -6.38
CA THR A 140 -2.94 8.38 -5.45
C THR A 140 -2.52 8.63 -4.00
N PHE A 141 -1.50 7.91 -3.51
CA PHE A 141 -1.16 7.83 -2.08
C PHE A 141 0.21 8.39 -1.70
N GLY A 142 1.10 8.65 -2.64
CA GLY A 142 2.52 8.92 -2.39
C GLY A 142 2.77 10.12 -1.49
N ALA A 143 2.12 11.25 -1.78
CA ALA A 143 2.25 12.46 -0.97
C ALA A 143 1.81 12.23 0.48
N ALA A 144 0.62 11.62 0.67
CA ALA A 144 0.10 11.34 2.00
C ALA A 144 0.97 10.31 2.75
N GLY A 145 1.44 9.27 2.06
CA GLY A 145 2.32 8.26 2.61
C GLY A 145 3.60 8.84 3.18
N LEU A 146 4.26 9.73 2.45
CA LEU A 146 5.47 10.41 2.90
C LEU A 146 5.22 11.31 4.12
N VAL A 147 4.11 12.06 4.11
CA VAL A 147 3.76 12.97 5.22
C VAL A 147 3.40 12.19 6.49
N VAL A 148 2.55 11.17 6.38
CA VAL A 148 2.17 10.33 7.52
C VAL A 148 3.40 9.65 8.11
N ALA A 149 4.30 9.12 7.27
CA ALA A 149 5.54 8.51 7.73
C ALA A 149 6.42 9.49 8.53
N ARG A 150 6.58 10.72 8.04
CA ARG A 150 7.33 11.77 8.73
C ARG A 150 6.71 12.13 10.08
N LEU A 151 5.39 12.32 10.13
CA LEU A 151 4.70 12.70 11.36
C LEU A 151 4.78 11.59 12.42
N GLU A 152 4.70 10.33 12.00
CA GLU A 152 4.91 9.17 12.89
C GLU A 152 6.34 9.16 13.47
N GLN A 153 7.36 9.40 12.64
CA GLN A 153 8.74 9.47 13.10
C GLN A 153 8.95 10.59 14.12
N GLN A 154 8.36 11.76 13.88
CA GLN A 154 8.43 12.89 14.80
C GLN A 154 7.79 12.57 16.17
N GLU A 155 6.66 11.87 16.17
CA GLU A 155 5.99 11.47 17.41
C GLU A 155 6.82 10.42 18.19
N ILE A 156 7.45 9.47 17.49
CA ILE A 156 8.37 8.50 18.11
C ILE A 156 9.57 9.22 18.74
N ASN A 157 10.23 10.10 17.99
CA ASN A 157 11.40 10.83 18.47
C ASN A 157 11.07 11.68 19.69
N LYS A 158 9.89 12.34 19.68
CA LYS A 158 9.42 13.11 20.83
C LYS A 158 9.24 12.22 22.07
N ARG A 159 8.56 11.08 21.95
CA ARG A 159 8.37 10.15 23.06
C ARG A 159 9.70 9.62 23.61
N GLN A 160 10.67 9.33 22.74
CA GLN A 160 12.01 8.89 23.16
C GLN A 160 12.77 9.98 23.91
N ASN A 161 12.67 11.23 23.45
CA ASN A 161 13.29 12.37 24.14
C ASN A 161 12.64 12.63 25.50
N ASP A 162 11.30 12.58 25.59
CA ASP A 162 10.56 12.75 26.84
C ASP A 162 10.95 11.65 27.85
N GLN A 163 11.12 10.40 27.39
CA GLN A 163 11.59 9.28 28.23
C GLN A 163 13.03 9.47 28.72
N LYS A 164 13.95 9.92 27.85
CA LYS A 164 15.33 10.22 28.24
C LYS A 164 15.40 11.34 29.27
N ALA A 165 14.66 12.43 29.04
CA ALA A 165 14.59 13.55 29.98
C ALA A 165 14.05 13.11 31.36
N LEU A 166 13.04 12.24 31.38
CA LEU A 166 12.54 11.66 32.64
C LEU A 166 13.61 10.80 33.34
N GLN A 167 14.32 9.95 32.59
CA GLN A 167 15.40 9.12 33.16
C GLN A 167 16.53 9.97 33.74
N GLU A 168 16.95 11.03 33.03
CA GLU A 168 17.96 11.98 33.52
C GLU A 168 17.49 12.70 34.79
N ALA A 169 16.23 13.16 34.83
CA ALA A 169 15.66 13.80 36.01
C ALA A 169 15.57 12.84 37.21
N LEU A 170 15.20 11.57 36.99
CA LEU A 170 15.19 10.55 38.03
C LEU A 170 16.60 10.23 38.55
N HIS A 171 17.60 10.19 37.68
CA HIS A 171 19.00 10.01 38.08
C HIS A 171 19.52 11.18 38.92
N ALA A 172 19.07 12.41 38.66
CA ALA A 172 19.47 13.59 39.44
C ALA A 172 18.86 13.65 40.84
N LEU A 173 17.87 12.79 41.16
CA LEU A 173 17.28 12.67 42.50
C LEU A 173 18.01 11.67 43.40
N ALA A 174 18.94 10.87 42.85
CA ALA A 174 19.72 9.85 43.57
C ALA A 174 21.11 10.38 43.96
#